data_AF-A0A4R6T689-F1
#
_entry.id   AF-A0A4R6T689-F1
#
_cell.length_a   1.000
_cell.length_b   1.000
_cell.length_c   1.000
_cell.angle_alpha   90.00
_cell.angle_beta   90.00
_cell.angle_gamma   90.00
#
_symmetry.space_group_name_H-M   'P 1'
#
loop_
_entity.id
_entity.type
_entity.pdbx_description
1 polymer ?
#
loop_
_entity_poly.entity_id
_entity_poly.type
_entity_poly.pdbx_seq_one_letter_code
_entity_poly.pdbx_strand_id
1 'polypeptide(L)'
;MVIRTTSSEFLIEACESGVGCVYIYCNESEELERFFGSKIIELPVGSGWKFRTKTCKQDFAHALIQLVKEIDYKHFPGFKSLLV
;
A
#
# COMPACT_ATOMS: atom_id res chain seq x y z
N MET A 1 7.51 -0.69 4.97
CA MET A 1 7.78 0.10 3.74
C MET A 1 6.61 1.05 3.53
N VAL A 2 6.85 2.29 3.11
CA VAL A 2 5.77 3.27 2.83
C VAL A 2 5.72 3.55 1.33
N ILE A 3 4.52 3.57 0.74
CA ILE A 3 4.26 3.92 -0.65
C ILE A 3 3.29 5.11 -0.66
N ARG A 4 3.63 6.16 -1.39
CA ARG A 4 2.76 7.32 -1.61
C ARG A 4 2.30 7.35 -3.05
N THR A 5 1.00 7.41 -3.26
CA THR A 5 0.40 7.70 -4.54
C THR A 5 -0.09 9.15 -4.54
N THR A 6 -0.66 9.59 -5.66
CA THR A 6 -1.32 10.89 -5.73
C THR A 6 -2.59 10.97 -4.88
N SER A 7 -3.21 9.84 -4.57
CA SER A 7 -4.51 9.72 -3.87
C SER A 7 -4.39 9.30 -2.42
N SER A 8 -3.37 8.52 -2.06
CA SER A 8 -3.30 7.83 -0.77
C SER A 8 -1.88 7.47 -0.34
N GLU A 9 -1.74 7.08 0.93
CA GLU A 9 -0.50 6.55 1.48
C GLU A 9 -0.75 5.13 1.98
N PHE A 10 0.21 4.24 1.72
CA PHE A 10 0.18 2.85 2.15
C PHE A 10 1.39 2.54 3.01
N LEU A 11 1.17 1.89 4.14
CA LEU A 11 2.24 1.30 4.95
C LEU A 11 2.14 -0.23 4.87
N ILE A 12 3.27 -0.86 4.54
CA ILE A 12 3.42 -2.31 4.43
C ILE A 12 4.27 -2.79 5.59
N GLU A 13 3.69 -3.66 6.41
CA GLU A 13 4.35 -4.30 7.56
C GLU A 13 4.35 -5.82 7.43
N ALA A 14 5.37 -6.44 8.01
CA ALA A 14 5.41 -7.89 8.14
C ALA A 14 4.28 -8.37 9.07
N CYS A 15 3.64 -9.48 8.70
CA CYS A 15 2.67 -10.13 9.56
C CYS A 15 3.39 -11.13 10.47
N GLU A 16 3.58 -10.80 11.76
CA GLU A 16 4.24 -11.69 12.73
C GLU A 16 3.45 -12.99 12.95
N SER A 17 2.12 -12.95 12.75
CA SER A 17 1.22 -14.08 12.98
C SER A 17 1.03 -15.02 11.77
N GLY A 18 1.76 -14.84 10.67
CA GLY A 18 1.58 -15.69 9.49
C GLY A 18 2.71 -15.62 8.47
N VAL A 19 3.40 -16.75 8.27
CA VAL A 19 4.39 -16.91 7.20
C VAL A 19 3.70 -16.70 5.85
N GLY A 20 4.18 -15.71 5.07
CA GLY A 20 3.66 -15.44 3.73
C GLY A 20 2.59 -14.35 3.64
N CYS A 21 2.23 -13.71 4.75
CA CYS A 21 1.28 -12.59 4.78
C CYS A 21 1.96 -11.26 5.14
N VAL A 22 1.29 -10.17 4.77
CA VAL A 22 1.66 -8.79 5.11
C VAL A 22 0.41 -8.03 5.57
N TYR A 23 0.63 -7.05 6.45
CA TYR A 23 -0.38 -6.05 6.76
C TYR A 23 -0.17 -4.84 5.85
N ILE A 24 -1.26 -4.39 5.25
CA ILE A 24 -1.30 -3.17 4.43
C ILE A 24 -2.20 -2.18 5.14
N TYR A 25 -1.64 -1.07 5.57
CA TYR A 25 -2.35 0.05 6.17
C TYR A 25 -2.57 1.13 5.11
N CYS A 26 -3.68 1.84 5.19
CA CYS A 26 -3.98 2.96 4.30
C CYS A 26 -4.75 4.05 5.05
N ASN A 27 -4.61 5.28 4.58
CA ASN A 27 -5.40 6.41 5.04
C ASN A 27 -6.79 6.47 4.40
N GLU A 28 -7.02 5.78 3.28
CA GLU A 28 -8.31 5.72 2.57
C GLU A 28 -8.79 4.29 2.35
N SER A 29 -10.02 3.98 2.76
CA SER A 29 -10.59 2.62 2.66
C SER A 29 -10.91 2.22 1.22
N GLU A 30 -11.39 3.16 0.40
CA GLU A 30 -11.73 2.92 -1.01
C GLU A 30 -10.54 2.40 -1.81
N GLU A 31 -9.33 2.86 -1.48
CA GLU A 31 -8.09 2.42 -2.11
C GLU A 31 -7.72 0.99 -1.70
N LEU A 32 -7.98 0.61 -0.44
CA LEU A 32 -7.83 -0.78 -0.02
C LEU A 32 -8.81 -1.70 -0.74
N GLU A 33 -10.07 -1.29 -0.88
CA GLU A 33 -11.07 -2.06 -1.63
C GLU A 33 -10.70 -2.19 -3.10
N ARG A 34 -10.20 -1.11 -3.72
CA ARG A 34 -9.79 -1.11 -5.14
C ARG A 34 -8.66 -2.09 -5.43
N PHE A 35 -7.62 -2.11 -4.59
CA PHE A 35 -6.44 -2.95 -4.83
C PHE A 35 -6.57 -4.37 -4.29
N PHE A 36 -7.28 -4.55 -3.18
CA PHE A 36 -7.32 -5.81 -2.45
C PHE A 36 -8.70 -6.48 -2.45
N GLY A 37 -9.71 -5.83 -3.05
CA GLY A 37 -11.07 -6.33 -3.18
C GLY A 37 -11.82 -6.34 -1.85
N SER A 38 -12.83 -7.21 -1.75
CA SER A 38 -13.70 -7.41 -0.58
C SER A 38 -12.99 -8.05 0.63
N LYS A 39 -11.68 -7.81 0.80
CA LYS A 39 -10.97 -8.25 2.00
C LYS A 39 -11.43 -7.43 3.19
N ILE A 40 -11.41 -8.07 4.35
CA ILE A 40 -11.81 -7.44 5.60
C ILE A 40 -10.90 -6.22 5.83
N ILE A 41 -11.52 -5.04 5.90
CA ILE A 41 -10.88 -3.81 6.31
C ILE A 41 -11.09 -3.68 7.82
N GLU A 42 -9.97 -3.63 8.54
CA GLU A 42 -9.94 -3.47 9.99
C GLU A 42 -9.54 -2.02 10.32
N LEU A 43 -9.99 -1.53 11.47
CA LEU A 43 -9.57 -0.25 12.05
C LEU A 43 -8.46 -0.53 13.08
N PRO A 44 -7.18 -0.28 12.75
CA PRO A 44 -6.08 -0.63 13.65
C PRO A 44 -5.97 0.35 14.82
N VAL A 45 -6.12 -0.16 16.04
CA VAL A 45 -5.97 0.65 17.27
C VAL A 45 -4.50 1.04 17.46
N GLY A 46 -4.24 2.33 17.68
CA GLY A 46 -2.92 2.84 18.10
C GLY A 46 -1.86 3.00 17.00
N SER A 47 -2.15 2.65 15.74
CA SER A 47 -1.15 2.70 14.65
C SER A 47 -1.01 4.07 13.97
N GLY A 48 -1.90 5.03 14.25
CA GLY A 48 -1.97 6.32 13.52
C GLY A 48 -2.56 6.19 12.11
N TRP A 49 -2.75 4.98 11.60
CA TRP A 49 -3.41 4.66 10.34
C TRP A 49 -4.90 4.41 10.55
N LYS A 50 -5.72 4.78 9.56
CA LYS A 50 -7.17 4.67 9.67
C LYS A 50 -7.66 3.27 9.34
N PHE A 51 -7.11 2.64 8.31
CA PHE A 51 -7.58 1.37 7.79
C PHE A 51 -6.43 0.40 7.60
N ARG A 52 -6.69 -0.90 7.75
CA ARG A 52 -5.75 -1.95 7.35
C ARG A 52 -6.44 -3.16 6.74
N THR A 53 -5.69 -3.93 5.97
CA THR A 53 -6.09 -5.28 5.54
C THR A 53 -4.91 -6.24 5.66
N LYS A 54 -5.22 -7.53 5.85
CA LYS A 54 -4.24 -8.62 5.82
C LYS A 54 -4.32 -9.32 4.47
N THR A 55 -3.18 -9.46 3.81
CA THR A 55 -3.11 -10.10 2.49
C THR A 55 -1.90 -11.01 2.38
N CYS A 56 -1.94 -11.98 1.46
CA CYS A 56 -0.77 -12.76 1.13
C CYS A 56 0.21 -11.93 0.28
N LYS A 57 1.50 -12.29 0.31
CA LYS A 57 2.56 -11.61 -0.45
C LYS A 57 2.32 -11.63 -1.97
N GLN A 58 1.67 -12.66 -2.49
CA GLN A 58 1.36 -12.78 -3.93
C GLN A 58 0.34 -11.73 -4.36
N ASP A 59 -0.78 -11.62 -3.64
CA ASP A 59 -1.79 -10.60 -3.89
C ASP A 59 -1.21 -9.19 -3.73
N PHE A 60 -0.34 -8.99 -2.74
CA PHE A 60 0.39 -7.73 -2.61
C PHE A 60 1.28 -7.44 -3.82
N ALA A 61 2.00 -8.44 -4.35
CA ALA A 61 2.82 -8.24 -5.54
C ALA A 61 1.97 -7.87 -6.77
N HIS A 62 0.79 -8.48 -6.94
CA HIS A 62 -0.14 -8.10 -8.01
C HIS A 62 -0.65 -6.66 -7.85
N ALA A 63 -1.07 -6.27 -6.65
CA ALA A 63 -1.49 -4.90 -6.36
C ALA A 63 -0.34 -3.90 -6.57
N LEU A 64 0.88 -4.27 -6.19
CA LEU A 64 2.06 -3.43 -6.35
C LEU A 64 2.35 -3.11 -7.82
N ILE A 65 2.19 -4.08 -8.74
CA ILE A 65 2.34 -3.85 -10.19
C ILE A 65 1.37 -2.78 -10.69
N GLN A 66 0.15 -2.73 -10.14
CA GLN A 66 -0.83 -1.70 -10.48
C GLN A 66 -0.45 -0.36 -9.84
N LEU A 67 -0.14 -0.37 -8.54
CA LEU A 67 0.27 0.81 -7.76
C LEU A 67 1.47 1.55 -8.37
N VAL A 68 2.44 0.84 -8.96
CA VAL A 68 3.65 1.43 -9.56
C VAL A 68 3.34 2.54 -10.57
N LYS A 69 2.19 2.47 -11.26
CA LYS A 69 1.75 3.49 -12.23
C LYS A 69 1.24 4.78 -11.56
N GLU A 70 0.88 4.71 -10.30
CA GLU A 70 0.22 5.77 -9.54
C GLU A 70 1.12 6.37 -8.44
N ILE A 71 2.31 5.80 -8.25
CA ILE A 71 3.30 6.31 -7.29
C ILE A 71 3.65 7.76 -7.63
N ASP A 72 3.64 8.62 -6.62
CA ASP A 72 4.09 9.99 -6.77
C ASP A 72 5.63 10.04 -6.76
N TYR A 73 6.23 10.04 -7.96
CA TYR A 73 7.67 10.13 -8.15
C TYR A 73 8.22 11.56 -8.06
N LYS A 74 7.40 12.59 -7.79
CA LYS A 74 7.87 14.00 -7.75
C LYS A 74 9.00 14.23 -6.75
N HIS A 75 9.08 13.38 -5.72
CA HIS A 75 10.12 13.45 -4.69
C HIS A 75 11.16 12.33 -4.81
N PHE A 76 11.23 11.62 -5.94
CA PHE A 76 12.20 10.55 -6.15
C PHE A 76 13.59 11.17 -6.39
N PRO A 77 14.56 11.00 -5.45
CA PRO A 77 15.89 11.56 -5.62
C PRO A 77 16.60 10.80 -6.75
N GLY A 78 16.67 11.43 -7.92
CA GLY A 78 17.29 10.85 -9.12
C GLY A 78 16.55 11.13 -10.42
N PHE A 79 15.29 11.60 -10.37
CA PHE A 79 14.50 11.92 -11.57
C PHE A 79 14.80 13.34 -12.11
N LYS A 80 16.07 13.70 -12.25
CA LYS A 80 16.46 14.91 -13.00
C LYS A 80 16.56 14.55 -14.49
N SER A 81 15.56 14.98 -15.24
CA SER A 81 15.47 15.11 -16.71
C SER A 81 16.01 13.94 -17.56
N LEU A 82 15.13 13.01 -17.93
CA LEU A 82 15.24 12.25 -19.18
C LEU A 82 14.14 12.66 -20.18
N LEU A 83 13.72 13.93 -20.13
CA LEU A 83 12.90 14.56 -21.16
C LEU A 83 13.73 15.68 -21.79
N VAL A 84 14.49 15.30 -22.82
CA VAL A 84 14.93 16.17 -23.92
C VAL A 84 14.19 15.69 -25.17
#